data_AF-A0A6G0S384-F1
#
_entry.id   AF-A0A6G0S384-F1
#
_cell.length_a   1.000
_cell.length_b   1.000
_cell.length_c   1.000
_cell.angle_alpha   90.00
_cell.angle_beta   90.00
_cell.angle_gamma   90.00
#
_symmetry.space_group_name_H-M   'P 1'
#
loop_
_entity.id
_entity.type
_entity.pdbx_description
1 polymer ?
#
loop_
_entity_poly.entity_id
_entity_poly.type
_entity_poly.pdbx_seq_one_letter_code
_entity_poly.pdbx_strand_id
1 'polypeptide(L)'
;MMYRVVESGRVDDIPRGGVRAGSVKVTQEVKDMLESYLNDNCTYTMETVRSMLGLDMRVDVSTSTISHHLLAILYTVRQTRVVLMTCNAAAKKIKR
;
A
#
# COMPACT_ATOMS: atom_id res chain seq x y z
N MET A 1 -25.23 21.94 -10.52
CA MET A 1 -23.83 22.06 -10.02
C MET A 1 -23.52 23.44 -9.40
N MET A 2 -24.29 24.50 -9.68
CA MET A 2 -23.91 25.90 -9.34
C MET A 2 -24.18 26.35 -7.89
N TYR A 3 -25.06 25.66 -7.15
CA TYR A 3 -25.47 26.11 -5.81
C TYR A 3 -24.43 25.86 -4.70
N ARG A 4 -23.53 24.87 -4.88
CA ARG A 4 -22.64 24.39 -3.83
C ARG A 4 -21.42 25.29 -3.59
N VAL A 5 -20.97 25.99 -4.63
CA VAL A 5 -19.86 26.96 -4.57
C VAL A 5 -20.29 28.22 -3.84
N VAL A 6 -21.55 28.65 -4.01
CA VAL A 6 -22.12 29.84 -3.36
C VAL A 6 -22.26 29.63 -1.85
N GLU A 7 -22.65 28.44 -1.40
CA GLU A 7 -22.80 28.14 0.03
C GLU A 7 -21.46 27.91 0.76
N SER A 8 -20.46 27.33 0.09
CA SER A 8 -19.18 26.98 0.73
C SER A 8 -18.07 28.02 0.53
N GLY A 9 -18.23 28.93 -0.44
CA GLY A 9 -17.23 29.94 -0.81
C GLY A 9 -15.95 29.35 -1.39
N ARG A 10 -15.92 28.06 -1.73
CA ARG A 10 -14.73 27.35 -2.23
C ARG A 10 -14.99 26.79 -3.62
N VAL A 11 -14.03 27.01 -4.52
CA VAL A 11 -14.05 26.48 -5.90
C VAL A 11 -13.47 25.06 -5.94
N ASP A 12 -12.61 24.71 -4.99
CA ASP A 12 -11.97 23.40 -4.94
C ASP A 12 -12.95 22.29 -4.57
N ASP A 13 -12.98 21.23 -5.39
CA ASP A 13 -13.71 20.00 -5.09
C ASP A 13 -12.96 19.20 -4.03
N ILE A 14 -13.24 19.51 -2.76
CA ILE A 14 -12.70 18.76 -1.63
C ILE A 14 -13.27 17.33 -1.69
N PRO A 15 -12.42 16.29 -1.58
CA PRO A 15 -12.89 14.91 -1.57
C PRO A 15 -13.90 14.72 -0.44
N ARG A 16 -15.09 14.24 -0.80
CA ARG A 16 -16.19 14.05 0.15
C ARG A 16 -16.03 12.70 0.87
N GLY A 17 -15.85 12.77 2.19
CA GLY A 17 -15.65 11.59 3.02
C GLY A 17 -14.17 11.24 3.22
N GLY A 18 -13.92 10.19 3.99
CA GLY A 18 -12.55 9.77 4.32
C GLY A 18 -12.52 8.95 5.59
N VAL A 19 -11.42 8.23 5.77
CA VAL A 19 -11.17 7.46 6.98
C VAL A 19 -10.78 8.43 8.09
N ARG A 20 -11.48 8.37 9.22
CA ARG A 20 -11.13 9.13 10.42
C ARG A 20 -9.92 8.48 11.08
N ALA A 21 -8.93 9.27 11.50
CA ALA A 21 -7.71 8.76 12.13
C ALA A 21 -8.00 7.84 13.33
N GLY A 22 -8.97 8.18 14.18
CA GLY A 22 -9.38 7.35 15.33
C GLY A 22 -10.16 6.07 14.98
N SER A 23 -10.52 5.86 13.71
CA SER A 23 -11.18 4.64 13.23
C SER A 23 -10.20 3.69 12.52
N VAL A 24 -8.94 4.08 12.36
CA VAL A 24 -7.90 3.26 11.73
C VAL A 24 -7.36 2.27 12.75
N LYS A 25 -7.71 0.98 12.59
CA LYS A 25 -7.12 -0.10 13.40
C LYS A 25 -5.71 -0.47 12.96
N VAL A 26 -5.39 -0.29 11.67
CA VAL A 26 -4.09 -0.66 11.09
C VAL A 26 -3.29 0.60 10.82
N THR A 27 -2.45 0.97 11.78
CA THR A 27 -1.50 2.08 11.66
C THR A 27 -0.34 1.69 10.75
N GLN A 28 0.53 2.65 10.42
CA GLN A 28 1.73 2.34 9.64
C GLN A 28 2.66 1.38 10.38
N GLU A 29 2.83 1.58 11.70
CA GLU A 29 3.62 0.69 12.56
C GLU A 29 3.15 -0.77 12.49
N VAL A 30 1.83 -1.01 12.42
CA VAL A 30 1.27 -2.36 12.28
C VAL A 30 1.66 -2.98 10.94
N LYS A 31 1.75 -2.18 9.87
CA LYS A 31 2.18 -2.68 8.56
C LYS A 31 3.67 -3.01 8.55
N ASP A 32 4.48 -2.18 9.19
CA ASP A 32 5.92 -2.40 9.29
C ASP A 32 6.22 -3.69 10.09
N MET A 33 5.46 -3.94 11.16
CA MET A 33 5.52 -5.21 11.91
C MET A 33 5.05 -6.41 11.07
N LEU A 34 3.96 -6.27 10.30
CA LEU A 34 3.51 -7.32 9.38
C LEU A 34 4.59 -7.68 8.34
N GLU A 35 5.30 -6.68 7.82
CA GLU A 35 6.42 -6.89 6.90
C GLU A 35 7.61 -7.57 7.60
N SER A 36 7.92 -7.19 8.84
CA SER A 36 8.94 -7.87 9.66
C SER A 36 8.61 -9.35 9.84
N TYR A 37 7.39 -9.69 10.25
CA TYR A 37 6.99 -11.09 10.45
C TYR A 37 7.07 -11.92 9.17
N LEU A 38 6.71 -11.34 8.02
CA LEU A 38 6.85 -12.01 6.72
C LEU A 38 8.31 -12.27 6.36
N ASN A 39 9.20 -11.30 6.64
CA ASN A 39 10.63 -11.42 6.38
C ASN A 39 11.30 -12.45 7.30
N ASP A 40 10.84 -12.54 8.55
CA ASP A 40 11.33 -13.52 9.52
C ASP A 40 10.88 -14.94 9.15
N ASN A 41 9.58 -15.13 8.87
CA ASN A 41 9.04 -16.40 8.42
C ASN A 41 7.69 -16.25 7.67
N CYS A 42 7.72 -16.51 6.37
CA CYS A 42 6.54 -16.42 5.50
C CYS A 42 5.54 -17.60 5.63
N THR A 43 5.83 -18.61 6.47
CA THR A 43 4.94 -19.77 6.68
C THR A 43 3.90 -19.56 7.77
N TYR A 44 3.92 -18.42 8.47
CA TYR A 44 2.94 -18.12 9.50
C TYR A 44 1.52 -18.07 8.95
N THR A 45 0.59 -18.67 9.69
CA THR A 45 -0.83 -18.57 9.37
C THR A 45 -1.39 -17.22 9.81
N MET A 46 -2.51 -16.81 9.22
CA MET A 46 -3.16 -15.54 9.53
C MET A 46 -3.61 -15.44 10.99
N GLU A 47 -3.98 -16.56 11.61
CA GLU A 47 -4.34 -16.62 13.02
C GLU A 47 -3.12 -16.44 13.93
N THR A 48 -1.98 -17.02 13.55
CA THR A 48 -0.71 -16.82 14.25
C THR A 48 -0.29 -15.36 14.18
N VAL A 49 -0.34 -14.74 13.00
CA VAL A 49 -0.02 -13.32 12.81
C VAL A 49 -0.96 -12.43 13.62
N ARG A 50 -2.27 -12.74 13.67
CA ARG A 50 -3.23 -12.02 14.52
C ARG A 50 -2.85 -12.10 15.99
N SER A 51 -2.46 -13.29 16.46
CA SER A 51 -2.06 -13.51 17.85
C SER A 51 -0.78 -12.74 18.19
N MET A 52 0.21 -12.73 17.29
CA MET A 52 1.46 -11.97 17.44
C MET A 52 1.19 -10.46 17.53
N LEU A 53 0.36 -9.91 16.63
CA LEU A 53 -0.04 -8.49 16.69
C LEU A 53 -0.77 -8.14 18.00
N GLY A 54 -1.58 -9.07 18.52
CA GLY A 54 -2.26 -8.92 19.80
C GLY A 54 -1.29 -8.89 20.98
N LEU A 55 -0.20 -9.65 20.93
CA LEU A 55 0.82 -9.69 21.99
C LEU A 55 1.77 -8.49 21.92
N ASP A 56 2.30 -8.19 20.74
CA ASP A 56 3.37 -7.21 20.56
C ASP A 56 2.83 -5.78 20.54
N MET A 57 1.66 -5.57 19.92
CA MET A 57 1.10 -4.23 19.69
C MET A 57 -0.25 -4.00 20.38
N ARG A 58 -0.83 -5.04 21.02
CA ARG A 58 -2.19 -5.00 21.60
C ARG A 58 -3.28 -4.61 20.60
N VAL A 59 -3.07 -4.95 19.32
CA VAL A 59 -4.03 -4.64 18.25
C VAL A 59 -4.82 -5.90 17.90
N ASP A 60 -6.14 -5.82 18.00
CA ASP A 60 -7.03 -6.86 17.47
C ASP A 60 -7.50 -6.52 16.05
N VAL A 61 -7.05 -7.33 15.10
CA VAL A 61 -7.34 -7.20 13.67
C VAL A 61 -7.94 -8.50 13.15
N SER A 62 -8.95 -8.42 12.28
CA SER A 62 -9.49 -9.62 11.64
C SER A 62 -8.48 -10.21 10.66
N THR A 63 -8.54 -11.53 10.47
CA THR A 63 -7.70 -12.24 9.49
C THR A 63 -7.91 -11.74 8.06
N SER A 64 -9.12 -11.28 7.72
CA SER A 64 -9.43 -10.65 6.44
C SER A 64 -8.68 -9.33 6.23
N THR A 65 -8.58 -8.50 7.26
CA THR A 65 -7.84 -7.23 7.21
C THR A 65 -6.34 -7.49 7.12
N ILE A 66 -5.82 -8.48 7.87
CA ILE A 66 -4.42 -8.91 7.73
C ILE A 66 -4.16 -9.35 6.28
N SER A 67 -5.04 -10.17 5.69
CA SER A 67 -4.92 -10.63 4.30
C SER A 67 -4.84 -9.49 3.30
N HIS A 68 -5.76 -8.53 3.44
CA HIS A 68 -5.77 -7.33 2.60
C HIS A 68 -4.46 -6.54 2.69
N HIS A 69 -3.89 -6.38 3.88
CA HIS A 69 -2.63 -5.66 4.05
C HIS A 69 -1.42 -6.45 3.55
N LEU A 70 -1.36 -7.76 3.76
CA LEU A 70 -0.30 -8.60 3.20
C LEU A 70 -0.33 -8.58 1.67
N LEU A 71 -1.51 -8.63 1.05
CA LEU A 71 -1.65 -8.45 -0.40
C LEU A 71 -1.09 -7.10 -0.85
N ALA A 72 -1.44 -6.01 -0.15
CA ALA A 72 -0.90 -4.69 -0.48
C ALA A 72 0.63 -4.67 -0.37
N ILE A 73 1.22 -5.21 0.70
CA ILE A 73 2.68 -5.26 0.88
C ILE A 73 3.35 -6.08 -0.22
N LEU A 74 2.90 -7.31 -0.45
CA LEU A 74 3.51 -8.23 -1.44
C LEU A 74 3.36 -7.74 -2.88
N TYR A 75 2.25 -7.09 -3.24
CA TYR A 75 1.99 -6.64 -4.60
C TYR A 75 2.52 -5.23 -4.90
N THR A 76 2.67 -4.35 -3.90
CA THR A 76 3.30 -3.02 -4.11
C THR A 76 4.80 -3.10 -4.36
N VAL A 77 5.49 -4.11 -3.82
CA VAL A 77 6.93 -4.36 -4.09
C VAL A 77 7.21 -4.73 -5.56
N ARG A 78 6.18 -5.15 -6.34
CA ARG A 78 6.31 -5.54 -7.76
C ARG A 78 6.28 -4.40 -8.78
N GLN A 79 6.46 -3.14 -8.39
CA GLN A 79 6.66 -2.07 -9.38
C GLN A 79 8.11 -2.04 -9.86
N THR A 80 8.49 -3.05 -10.66
CA THR A 80 9.75 -3.04 -11.40
C THR A 80 9.74 -1.87 -12.37
N ARG A 81 10.62 -0.90 -12.15
CA ARG A 81 10.86 0.22 -13.07
C ARG A 81 11.21 -0.37 -14.45
N VAL A 82 10.34 -0.19 -15.44
CA VAL A 82 10.70 -0.49 -16.83
C VAL A 82 11.69 0.60 -17.26
N VAL A 83 12.98 0.33 -17.09
CA VAL A 83 14.02 1.12 -17.74
C VAL A 83 13.92 0.79 -19.23
N LEU A 84 13.53 1.78 -20.03
CA LEU A 84 13.62 1.66 -21.48
C LEU A 84 15.11 1.56 -21.81
N MET A 85 15.62 0.32 -21.95
CA MET A 85 16.92 0.10 -22.57
C MET A 85 16.76 0.57 -24.01
N THR A 86 17.27 1.76 -24.33
CA THR A 86 17.37 2.24 -25.70
C THR A 86 18.37 1.33 -26.43
N CYS A 87 17.89 0.21 -26.94
CA CYS A 87 18.66 -0.63 -27.83
C CYS A 87 18.81 0.10 -29.18
N ASN A 88 20.06 0.20 -29.61
CA ASN A 88 20.56 0.40 -30.98
C ASN A 88 20.66 1.84 -31.51
N ALA A 89 21.82 2.46 -31.27
CA ALA A 89 22.40 3.45 -32.18
C ALA A 89 23.86 3.11 -32.54
N ALA A 90 24.17 1.84 -32.81
CA ALA A 90 25.50 1.42 -33.26
C ALA A 90 25.44 0.38 -34.39
N ALA A 91 24.71 0.67 -35.46
CA ALA A 91 24.79 -0.10 -36.69
C ALA A 91 24.57 0.78 -37.93
N LYS A 92 25.43 1.79 -38.13
CA LYS A 92 25.70 2.32 -39.48
C LYS A 92 27.10 1.88 -39.88
N LYS A 93 27.21 0.61 -40.30
CA LYS A 93 28.39 0.15 -41.04
C LYS A 93 28.24 0.60 -42.50
N ILE A 94 29.29 1.28 -42.93
CA ILE A 94 29.58 1.91 -44.22
C ILE A 94 29.24 1.00 -45.42
N LYS A 95 28.52 1.56 -46.42
CA LYS A 95 28.38 0.98 -47.76
C LYS A 95 29.74 1.08 -48.48
N ARG A 96 30.23 -0.04 -49.01
CA ARG A 96 31.25 -0.07 -50.05
C ARG A 96 30.66 -0.80 -51.25
#